data_AF-A0A815RP26-F1
#
_entry.id   AF-A0A815RP26-F1
#
_cell.length_a   1.000
_cell.length_b   1.000
_cell.length_c   1.000
_cell.angle_alpha   90.00
_cell.angle_beta   90.00
_cell.angle_gamma   90.00
#
_symmetry.space_group_name_H-M   'P 1'
#
loop_
_entity.id
_entity.type
_entity.pdbx_description
1 polymer ?
#
loop_
_entity_poly.entity_id
_entity_poly.type
_entity_poly.pdbx_seq_one_letter_code
_entity_poly.pdbx_strand_id
1 'polypeptide(L)'
;EYVDELTPFLVQALNDTISKIRSHAVNTLGFLARYRLSERLIELKVPEKLLDVACHDTHVTVQEFALRVLKQMLKHEQAKEILQECNATDKLSNLLSNL
;
A
#
# COMPACT_ATOMS: atom_id res chain seq x y z
N GLU A 1 13.40 11.51 -9.73
CA GLU A 1 14.39 11.21 -8.67
C GLU A 1 14.51 9.69 -8.56
N TYR A 2 15.71 9.16 -8.31
CA TYR A 2 16.07 7.72 -8.20
C TYR A 2 15.06 6.82 -7.46
N VAL A 3 14.28 7.42 -6.55
CA VAL A 3 13.20 6.78 -5.80
C VAL A 3 12.11 6.17 -6.70
N ASP A 4 11.73 6.84 -7.79
CA ASP A 4 10.68 6.34 -8.69
C ASP A 4 11.15 5.10 -9.49
N GLU A 5 12.46 4.97 -9.74
CA GLU A 5 13.07 3.85 -10.48
C GLU A 5 13.03 2.53 -9.69
N LEU A 6 13.05 2.61 -8.35
CA LEU A 6 13.01 1.41 -7.49
C LEU A 6 11.58 0.89 -7.28
N THR A 7 10.58 1.70 -7.57
CA THR A 7 9.16 1.37 -7.30
C THR A 7 8.71 0.05 -7.94
N PRO A 8 9.04 -0.28 -9.21
CA PRO A 8 8.68 -1.57 -9.80
C PRO A 8 9.23 -2.77 -9.02
N PHE A 9 10.47 -2.69 -8.54
CA PHE A 9 11.11 -3.77 -7.78
C PHE A 9 10.48 -3.93 -6.40
N LEU A 10 10.12 -2.83 -5.75
CA LEU A 10 9.39 -2.87 -4.48
C LEU A 10 7.99 -3.47 -4.66
N VAL A 11 7.30 -3.12 -5.74
CA VAL A 11 6.00 -3.69 -6.10
C VAL A 11 6.11 -5.19 -6.36
N GLN A 12 7.17 -5.64 -7.04
CA GLN A 12 7.44 -7.07 -7.23
C GLN A 12 7.70 -7.77 -5.89
N ALA A 13 8.47 -7.14 -4.99
CA ALA A 13 8.82 -7.68 -3.69
C ALA A 13 7.62 -7.85 -2.74
N LEU A 14 6.46 -7.26 -3.02
CA LEU A 14 5.20 -7.56 -2.32
C LEU A 14 4.73 -9.00 -2.52
N ASN A 15 5.24 -9.72 -3.52
CA ASN A 15 4.91 -11.12 -3.80
C ASN A 15 6.04 -12.08 -3.42
N ASP A 16 7.05 -11.61 -2.68
CA ASP A 16 8.18 -12.45 -2.28
C ASP A 16 7.73 -13.58 -1.33
N THR A 17 8.37 -14.74 -1.42
CA THR A 17 8.05 -15.90 -0.57
C THR A 17 8.38 -15.62 0.90
N ILE A 18 9.37 -14.77 1.17
CA ILE A 18 9.82 -14.39 2.49
C ILE A 18 9.00 -13.19 3.01
N SER A 19 8.22 -13.42 4.06
CA SER A 19 7.36 -12.40 4.69
C SER A 19 8.14 -11.17 5.18
N LYS A 20 9.40 -11.34 5.58
CA LYS A 20 10.28 -10.23 5.94
C LYS A 20 10.57 -9.31 4.74
N ILE A 21 10.77 -9.86 3.54
CA ILE A 21 10.99 -9.07 2.32
C ILE A 21 9.72 -8.29 1.99
N ARG A 22 8.55 -8.94 2.01
CA ARG A 22 7.25 -8.26 1.81
C ARG A 22 7.04 -7.12 2.80
N SER A 23 7.32 -7.34 4.08
CA SER A 23 7.24 -6.30 5.12
C SER A 23 8.15 -5.10 4.84
N HIS A 24 9.37 -5.33 4.34
CA HIS A 24 10.27 -4.24 3.98
C HIS A 24 9.76 -3.50 2.75
N ALA A 25 9.26 -4.21 1.73
CA ALA A 25 8.65 -3.60 0.56
C ALA A 25 7.46 -2.69 0.93
N VAL A 26 6.55 -3.18 1.78
CA VAL A 26 5.42 -2.41 2.32
C VAL A 26 5.90 -1.13 3.01
N ASN A 27 6.86 -1.24 3.93
CA ASN A 27 7.36 -0.09 4.68
C ASN A 27 8.08 0.91 3.79
N THR A 28 8.89 0.46 2.83
CA THR A 28 9.59 1.34 1.90
C THR A 28 8.58 2.07 1.02
N LEU A 29 7.60 1.37 0.42
CA LEU A 29 6.53 2.00 -0.36
C LEU A 29 5.75 3.04 0.47
N GLY A 30 5.43 2.71 1.72
CA GLY A 30 4.78 3.65 2.63
C GLY A 30 5.64 4.87 2.99
N PHE A 31 6.96 4.69 3.09
CA PHE A 31 7.89 5.80 3.27
C PHE A 31 7.90 6.71 2.03
N LEU A 32 7.91 6.14 0.81
CA LEU A 32 7.83 6.91 -0.43
C LEU A 32 6.52 7.71 -0.50
N ALA A 33 5.41 7.08 -0.17
CA ALA A 33 4.09 7.69 -0.19
C ALA A 33 3.82 8.67 0.98
N ARG A 34 4.71 8.76 1.98
CA ARG A 34 4.47 9.58 3.20
C ARG A 34 4.28 11.05 2.88
N TYR A 35 5.13 11.60 2.00
CA TYR A 35 5.15 13.04 1.71
C TYR A 35 4.40 13.37 0.43
N ARG A 36 4.50 12.50 -0.59
CA ARG A 36 3.83 12.67 -1.87
C ARG A 36 3.47 11.30 -2.42
N LEU A 37 2.22 11.14 -2.85
CA LEU A 37 1.86 10.04 -3.73
C LEU A 37 2.32 10.41 -5.16
N SER A 38 3.50 9.94 -5.57
CA SER A 38 4.00 10.23 -6.92
C SER A 38 3.13 9.58 -7.99
N GLU A 39 3.11 10.17 -9.19
CA GLU A 39 2.45 9.58 -10.37
C GLU A 39 2.94 8.15 -10.60
N ARG A 40 4.23 7.88 -10.36
CA ARG A 40 4.80 6.54 -10.51
C ARG A 40 4.19 5.52 -9.54
N LEU A 41 3.92 5.91 -8.29
CA LEU A 41 3.24 5.05 -7.32
C LEU A 41 1.80 4.76 -7.74
N ILE A 42 1.13 5.74 -8.36
CA ILE A 42 -0.24 5.61 -8.88
C ILE A 42 -0.26 4.70 -10.12
N GLU A 43 0.60 4.94 -11.10
CA GLU A 43 0.74 4.12 -12.32
C GLU A 43 0.97 2.65 -11.99
N LEU A 44 1.78 2.38 -10.96
CA LEU A 44 2.10 1.03 -10.51
C LEU A 44 1.08 0.46 -9.52
N LYS A 45 -0.04 1.16 -9.29
CA LYS A 45 -1.17 0.73 -8.47
C LYS A 45 -0.77 0.37 -7.04
N VAL A 46 0.13 1.15 -6.45
CA VAL A 46 0.64 0.89 -5.10
C VAL A 46 -0.46 0.92 -4.04
N PRO A 47 -1.40 1.89 -4.01
CA PRO A 47 -2.51 1.87 -3.07
C PRO A 47 -3.31 0.55 -3.12
N GLU A 48 -3.68 0.10 -4.31
CA GLU A 48 -4.50 -1.10 -4.54
C GLU A 48 -3.75 -2.38 -4.15
N LYS A 49 -2.46 -2.46 -4.47
CA LYS A 49 -1.62 -3.60 -4.09
C LYS A 49 -1.42 -3.68 -2.58
N LEU A 50 -1.24 -2.54 -1.91
CA LEU A 50 -1.14 -2.52 -0.45
C LEU A 50 -2.47 -2.89 0.20
N LEU A 51 -3.60 -2.54 -0.41
CA LEU A 51 -4.92 -3.03 0.00
C LEU A 51 -5.01 -4.55 -0.12
N ASP A 52 -4.61 -5.13 -1.25
CA ASP A 52 -4.58 -6.58 -1.43
C ASP A 52 -3.72 -7.26 -0.35
N VAL A 53 -2.52 -6.74 -0.06
CA VAL A 53 -1.65 -7.23 1.01
C VAL A 53 -2.33 -7.11 2.39
N ALA A 54 -2.98 -5.98 2.70
CA ALA A 54 -3.68 -5.79 3.98
C ALA A 54 -4.86 -6.76 4.18
N CYS A 55 -5.53 -7.13 3.08
CA CYS A 55 -6.65 -8.06 3.11
C CYS A 55 -6.21 -9.52 3.14
N HIS A 56 -5.21 -9.88 2.33
CA HIS A 56 -4.99 -11.27 1.89
C HIS A 56 -3.58 -11.81 2.16
N ASP A 57 -2.62 -11.04 2.69
CA ASP A 57 -1.29 -11.59 2.95
C ASP A 57 -1.38 -12.77 3.94
N THR A 58 -0.59 -13.82 3.72
CA THR A 58 -0.59 -15.02 4.57
C THR A 58 -0.10 -14.74 5.99
N HIS A 59 0.63 -13.64 6.22
CA HIS A 59 1.20 -13.28 7.51
C HIS A 59 0.51 -12.04 8.08
N VAL A 60 -0.11 -12.19 9.25
CA VAL A 60 -0.85 -11.12 9.95
C VAL A 60 0.00 -9.86 10.14
N THR A 61 1.28 -10.00 10.49
CA THR A 61 2.19 -8.85 10.66
C THR A 61 2.36 -8.04 9.38
N VAL A 62 2.40 -8.70 8.21
CA VAL A 62 2.49 -7.99 6.92
C VAL A 62 1.19 -7.26 6.62
N GLN A 63 0.05 -7.90 6.91
CA GLN A 63 -1.27 -7.27 6.78
C GLN A 63 -1.37 -6.00 7.63
N GLU A 64 -0.93 -6.05 8.89
CA GLU A 64 -0.96 -4.92 9.81
C GLU A 64 -0.06 -3.76 9.35
N PHE A 65 1.13 -4.07 8.84
CA PHE A 65 2.00 -3.06 8.25
C PHE A 65 1.36 -2.40 7.03
N ALA A 66 0.78 -3.19 6.13
CA ALA A 66 0.11 -2.66 4.95
C ALA A 66 -1.08 -1.77 5.34
N LEU A 67 -1.88 -2.22 6.31
CA LEU A 67 -3.00 -1.43 6.84
C LEU A 67 -2.53 -0.10 7.44
N ARG A 68 -1.45 -0.11 8.22
CA ARG A 68 -0.86 1.10 8.79
C ARG A 68 -0.36 2.07 7.72
N VAL A 69 0.22 1.56 6.63
CA VAL A 69 0.66 2.36 5.50
C VAL A 69 -0.55 2.95 4.76
N LEU A 70 -1.59 2.16 4.50
CA LEU A 70 -2.82 2.65 3.88
C LEU A 70 -3.45 3.78 4.69
N LYS A 71 -3.54 3.65 6.02
CA LYS A 71 -4.00 4.75 6.89
C LYS A 71 -3.21 6.04 6.71
N GLN A 72 -1.91 5.94 6.47
CA GLN A 72 -1.07 7.12 6.20
C GLN A 72 -1.33 7.68 4.80
N MET A 73 -1.49 6.81 3.80
CA MET A 73 -1.75 7.21 2.41
C MET A 73 -3.10 7.91 2.24
N LEU A 74 -4.10 7.55 3.04
CA LEU A 74 -5.42 8.21 3.06
C LEU A 74 -5.37 9.69 3.45
N LYS A 75 -4.21 10.25 3.82
CA LYS A 75 -4.01 11.70 3.92
C LYS A 75 -3.97 12.39 2.56
N HIS A 76 -3.72 11.64 1.48
CA HIS A 76 -3.73 12.12 0.10
C HIS A 76 -5.11 11.86 -0.52
N GLU A 77 -5.76 12.89 -1.05
CA GLU A 77 -7.10 12.75 -1.63
C GLU A 77 -7.12 11.74 -2.79
N GLN A 78 -6.11 11.77 -3.65
CA GLN A 78 -5.92 10.81 -4.74
C GLN A 78 -5.91 9.35 -4.26
N ALA A 79 -5.30 9.06 -3.10
CA ALA A 79 -5.31 7.70 -2.55
C ALA A 79 -6.70 7.30 -2.09
N LYS A 80 -7.49 8.24 -1.53
CA LYS A 80 -8.86 7.96 -1.10
C LYS A 80 -9.75 7.62 -2.30
N GLU A 81 -9.68 8.41 -3.36
CA GLU A 81 -10.45 8.21 -4.59
C GLU A 81 -10.15 6.82 -5.18
N ILE A 82 -8.88 6.48 -5.38
CA ILE A 82 -8.45 5.17 -5.89
C ILE A 82 -8.98 4.03 -5.00
N LEU A 83 -8.86 4.15 -3.68
CA LEU A 83 -9.27 3.09 -2.75
C LEU A 83 -10.80 2.96 -2.62
N GLN A 84 -11.55 4.04 -2.83
CA GLN A 84 -13.01 4.02 -2.90
C GLN A 84 -13.50 3.29 -4.16
N GLU A 85 -12.84 3.49 -5.30
CA GLU A 85 -13.17 2.80 -6.56
C GLU A 85 -12.89 1.29 -6.50
N CYS A 86 -11.96 0.86 -5.65
CA CYS A 86 -11.54 -0.53 -5.56
C CYS A 86 -12.57 -1.49 -4.94
N ASN A 87 -13.81 -1.07 -4.64
CA ASN A 87 -14.80 -1.87 -3.89
C ASN A 87 -14.15 -2.56 -2.67
N ALA A 88 -13.31 -1.82 -1.97
CA ALA A 88 -12.39 -2.37 -0.99
C ALA A 88 -13.19 -3.09 0.11
N THR A 89 -13.12 -4.42 0.09
CA THR A 89 -13.82 -5.36 1.00
C THR A 89 -13.69 -4.96 2.47
N ASP A 90 -14.68 -5.36 3.27
CA ASP A 90 -14.95 -5.13 4.71
C ASP A 90 -13.85 -4.49 5.58
N LYS A 91 -12.59 -4.93 5.48
CA LYS A 91 -11.45 -4.36 6.22
C LYS A 91 -11.18 -2.89 5.90
N LEU A 92 -11.28 -2.46 4.64
CA LEU A 92 -11.03 -1.06 4.27
C LEU A 92 -12.27 -0.20 4.44
N SER A 93 -13.48 -0.74 4.24
CA SER A 93 -14.73 -0.05 4.58
C SER A 93 -14.77 0.32 6.06
N ASN A 94 -14.38 -0.61 6.95
CA ASN A 94 -14.17 -0.34 8.37
C ASN A 94 -13.05 0.69 8.65
N LEU A 95 -12.07 0.81 7.77
CA LEU A 95 -10.99 1.78 7.90
C LEU A 95 -11.45 3.19 7.52
N LEU A 96 -12.20 3.30 6.42
CA LEU A 96 -12.72 4.54 5.86
C LEU A 96 -13.88 5.09 6.69
N SER A 97 -14.68 4.24 7.34
CA SER A 97 -15.80 4.66 8.20
C SER A 97 -15.37 5.23 9.56
N ASN A 98 -14.09 5.11 9.91
CA ASN A 98 -13.51 5.59 11.18
C ASN A 98 -12.57 6.78 10.99
N LEU A 99 -12.61 7.43 9.81
CA LEU A 99 -11.96 8.70 9.50
C LEU A 99 -12.98 9.84 9.52
#